data_AF-A0AA88S5X2-F1
#
_entry.id   AF-A0AA88S5X2-F1
#
_cell.length_a   1.000
_cell.length_b   1.000
_cell.length_c   1.000
_cell.angle_alpha   90.00
_cell.angle_beta   90.00
_cell.angle_gamma   90.00
#
_symmetry.space_group_name_H-M   'P 1'
#
loop_
_entity.id
_entity.type
_entity.pdbx_description
1 polymer ?
#
loop_
_entity_poly.entity_id
_entity_poly.type
_entity_poly.pdbx_seq_one_letter_code
_entity_poly.pdbx_strand_id
1 'polypeptide(L)'
;MRRCRYTLGVGEPNLSGKPSLDYDLVCRPSELHSLKKSPSDSMNLENHENQSLYTTHQILESWIRVSQQLLSRIDERINANSFDKASSDCWLLEKTWKLLNEIADLHLIMDPDDFLRLKNQLSIRASNETEAFCFRSRGLIEMTKLCKELKHKVPRILEVEVDPMGGPIIQEAAMELYRKKAGFERIHLLQALQAVESALKRFYYSYKQLLVTVMGSLEAKGNQGFGASDSLAQIYLEPTYFPSLDAAKTFMGDDWSRECGRHSHSPDRQTRTGKK
;
A
#
# COMPACT_ATOMS: atom_id res chain seq x y z
N MET A 1 -9.35 14.60 -15.70
CA MET A 1 -9.01 15.71 -14.77
C MET A 1 -10.31 16.30 -14.21
N ARG A 2 -10.45 16.37 -12.88
CA ARG A 2 -11.65 16.96 -12.23
C ARG A 2 -11.54 18.49 -12.21
N ARG A 3 -12.66 19.22 -12.25
CA ARG A 3 -12.69 20.70 -12.21
C ARG A 3 -12.06 21.21 -10.91
N CYS A 4 -11.05 22.08 -11.02
CA CYS A 4 -10.42 22.74 -9.88
C CYS A 4 -10.94 24.18 -9.77
N ARG A 5 -11.31 24.64 -8.57
CA ARG A 5 -11.78 26.03 -8.33
C ARG A 5 -10.65 27.07 -8.34
N TYR A 6 -9.40 26.60 -8.34
CA TYR A 6 -8.21 27.44 -8.42
C TYR A 6 -7.39 27.06 -9.66
N THR A 7 -6.85 28.06 -10.35
CA THR A 7 -5.76 27.87 -11.29
C THR A 7 -4.48 27.71 -10.49
N LEU A 8 -3.96 26.47 -10.41
CA LEU A 8 -2.54 26.27 -10.20
C LEU A 8 -1.87 26.93 -11.41
N GLY A 9 -1.34 28.14 -11.26
CA GLY A 9 -0.56 28.80 -12.29
C GLY A 9 0.75 28.02 -12.46
N VAL A 10 0.70 26.89 -13.17
CA VAL A 10 1.89 26.04 -13.40
C VAL A 10 2.84 26.68 -14.44
N GLY A 11 2.49 27.85 -15.00
CA GLY A 11 3.38 28.56 -15.94
C GLY A 11 3.00 29.99 -16.35
N GLU A 12 1.86 30.55 -15.90
CA GLU A 12 1.47 31.93 -16.27
C GLU A 12 1.57 32.88 -15.07
N PRO A 13 2.18 34.08 -15.23
CA PRO A 13 2.15 35.10 -14.19
C PRO A 13 0.71 35.51 -13.89
N ASN A 14 0.35 35.62 -12.62
CA ASN A 14 -0.99 36.01 -12.18
C ASN A 14 -1.24 37.52 -12.35
N LEU A 15 -1.15 38.01 -13.59
CA LEU A 15 -1.34 39.42 -13.96
C LEU A 15 -2.77 39.92 -13.70
N SER A 16 -3.72 39.00 -13.51
CA SER A 16 -5.16 39.28 -13.31
C SER A 16 -5.59 39.42 -11.85
N GLY A 17 -4.67 39.28 -10.88
CA GLY A 17 -4.98 39.43 -9.44
C GLY A 17 -5.93 38.37 -8.88
N LYS A 18 -6.02 37.19 -9.53
CA LYS A 18 -6.86 36.08 -9.03
C LYS A 18 -6.31 35.56 -7.71
N PRO A 19 -7.12 34.93 -6.85
CA PRO A 19 -6.59 34.22 -5.69
C PRO A 19 -5.54 33.19 -6.12
N SER A 20 -4.29 33.39 -5.69
CA SER A 20 -3.17 32.48 -5.95
C SER A 20 -2.78 31.73 -4.70
N LEU A 21 -2.36 30.48 -4.88
CA LEU A 21 -1.70 29.71 -3.82
C LEU A 21 -0.33 30.34 -3.58
N ASP A 22 -0.10 30.90 -2.39
CA ASP A 22 1.24 31.28 -1.98
C ASP A 22 2.04 30.01 -1.67
N TYR A 23 2.89 29.62 -2.61
CA TYR A 23 3.63 28.37 -2.56
C TYR A 23 4.52 28.29 -1.32
N ASP A 24 5.22 29.37 -0.98
CA ASP A 24 6.19 29.36 0.13
C ASP A 24 5.50 29.34 1.49
N LEU A 25 4.33 29.97 1.63
CA LEU A 25 3.54 29.87 2.86
C LEU A 25 2.94 28.48 3.08
N VAL A 26 2.64 27.75 1.99
CA VAL A 26 1.97 26.45 2.02
C VAL A 26 2.98 25.30 2.11
N CYS A 27 3.98 25.30 1.23
CA CYS A 27 5.00 24.26 1.16
C CYS A 27 6.16 24.49 2.13
N ARG A 28 6.36 25.72 2.61
CA ARG A 28 7.40 26.11 3.57
C ARG A 28 8.78 25.52 3.24
N PRO A 29 9.29 25.72 2.01
CA PRO A 29 10.52 25.07 1.56
C PRO A 29 11.73 25.47 2.42
N SER A 30 11.80 26.71 2.90
CA SER A 30 12.87 27.19 3.79
C SER A 30 12.90 26.44 5.13
N GLU A 31 11.75 26.22 5.76
CA GLU A 31 11.64 25.42 6.99
C GLU A 31 12.10 23.98 6.72
N LEU A 32 11.62 23.35 5.65
CA LEU A 32 12.02 21.99 5.27
C LEU A 32 13.53 21.89 4.99
N HIS A 33 14.10 22.84 4.25
CA HIS A 33 15.53 22.88 3.95
C HIS A 33 16.39 23.06 5.22
N SER A 34 15.88 23.80 6.21
CA SER A 34 16.60 24.00 7.48
C SER A 34 16.76 22.72 8.30
N LEU A 35 15.87 21.72 8.10
CA LEU A 35 15.93 20.40 8.74
C LEU A 35 17.08 19.52 8.21
N LYS A 36 17.80 19.95 7.17
CA LYS A 36 18.97 19.23 6.63
C LYS A 36 20.23 19.35 7.48
N LYS A 37 20.23 20.15 8.55
CA LYS A 37 21.34 20.19 9.53
C LYS A 37 21.42 18.85 10.25
N SER A 38 22.24 17.98 9.68
CA SER A 38 22.45 16.61 10.10
C SER A 38 23.25 16.56 11.41
N PRO A 39 23.04 15.55 12.28
CA PRO A 39 23.96 15.24 13.38
C PRO A 39 25.43 15.07 12.94
N SER A 40 25.71 14.86 11.65
CA SER A 40 27.07 14.78 11.10
C SER A 40 27.88 16.07 11.26
N ASP A 41 27.25 17.24 11.31
CA ASP A 41 27.94 18.50 11.62
C ASP A 41 28.51 18.48 13.06
N SER A 42 27.95 17.62 13.94
CA SER A 42 28.45 17.38 15.30
C SER A 42 29.32 16.13 15.45
N MET A 43 29.29 15.20 14.48
CA MET A 43 30.01 13.91 14.52
C MET A 43 31.24 13.84 13.59
N ASN A 44 31.58 14.90 12.84
CA ASN A 44 32.70 14.94 11.87
C ASN A 44 32.71 13.74 10.90
N LEU A 45 31.52 13.34 10.44
CA LEU A 45 31.38 12.29 9.44
C LEU A 45 31.63 12.90 8.06
N GLU A 46 32.84 12.73 7.51
CA GLU A 46 33.19 13.01 6.11
C GLU A 46 32.52 12.00 5.17
N ASN A 47 31.19 11.90 5.21
CA ASN A 47 30.41 11.04 4.32
C ASN A 47 29.25 11.84 3.71
N HIS A 48 29.43 12.23 2.45
CA HIS A 48 28.43 12.99 1.68
C HIS A 48 27.13 12.20 1.46
N GLU A 49 27.20 10.86 1.43
CA GLU A 49 26.03 9.99 1.23
C GLU A 49 25.04 10.00 2.39
N ASN A 50 25.45 10.54 3.54
CA ASN A 50 24.54 10.78 4.66
C ASN A 50 23.40 11.75 4.28
N GLN A 51 23.68 12.74 3.42
CA GLN A 51 22.65 13.67 2.96
C GLN A 51 21.60 12.98 2.07
N SER A 52 22.04 12.04 1.22
CA SER A 52 21.18 11.19 0.40
C SER A 52 20.26 10.35 1.29
N LEU A 53 20.82 9.68 2.31
CA LEU A 53 20.06 8.87 3.26
C LEU A 53 18.99 9.68 4.01
N TYR A 54 19.36 10.84 4.57
CA TYR A 54 18.42 11.68 5.31
C TYR A 54 17.33 12.24 4.40
N THR A 55 17.70 12.73 3.21
CA THR A 55 16.73 13.30 2.26
C THR A 55 15.71 12.24 1.85
N THR A 56 16.16 11.03 1.53
CA THR A 56 15.28 9.90 1.19
C THR A 56 14.29 9.59 2.33
N HIS A 57 14.76 9.53 3.58
CA HIS A 57 13.88 9.29 4.72
C HIS A 57 12.92 10.45 5.01
N GLN A 58 13.34 11.70 4.83
CA GLN A 58 12.45 12.86 4.96
C GLN A 58 11.32 12.84 3.92
N ILE A 59 11.64 12.49 2.67
CA ILE A 59 10.63 12.33 1.60
C ILE A 59 9.68 11.19 1.95
N LEU A 60 10.23 10.05 2.39
CA LEU A 60 9.49 8.86 2.78
C LEU A 60 8.51 9.17 3.93
N GLU A 61 8.99 9.79 5.01
CA GLU A 61 8.16 10.17 6.17
C GLU A 61 7.06 11.18 5.82
N SER A 62 7.33 12.11 4.90
CA SER A 62 6.32 13.07 4.42
C SER A 62 5.15 12.34 3.76
N TRP A 63 5.44 11.35 2.91
CA TRP A 63 4.40 10.54 2.26
C TRP A 63 3.69 9.56 3.21
N ILE A 64 4.39 9.06 4.23
CA ILE A 64 3.76 8.28 5.30
C ILE A 64 2.73 9.14 6.04
N ARG A 65 3.09 10.39 6.38
CA ARG A 65 2.15 11.30 7.05
C ARG A 65 0.93 11.60 6.20
N VAL A 66 1.11 11.85 4.90
CA VAL A 66 -0.02 12.00 3.97
C VAL A 66 -0.90 10.75 3.97
N SER A 67 -0.29 9.56 3.93
CA SER A 67 -1.01 8.29 3.92
C SER A 67 -1.84 8.04 5.18
N GLN A 68 -1.32 8.40 6.36
CA GLN A 68 -2.08 8.32 7.62
C GLN A 68 -3.32 9.22 7.58
N GLN A 69 -3.20 10.44 7.04
CA GLN A 69 -4.34 11.33 6.84
C GLN A 69 -5.33 10.78 5.81
N LEU A 70 -4.84 10.15 4.74
CA LEU A 70 -5.69 9.45 3.77
C LEU A 70 -6.46 8.29 4.41
N LEU A 71 -5.82 7.51 5.28
CA LEU A 71 -6.46 6.41 6.00
C LEU A 71 -7.59 6.89 6.92
N SER A 72 -7.38 7.97 7.68
CA SER A 72 -8.47 8.61 8.46
C SER A 72 -9.62 9.05 7.57
N ARG A 73 -9.31 9.69 6.44
CA ARG A 73 -10.31 10.15 5.48
C ARG A 73 -11.08 9.02 4.81
N ILE A 74 -10.41 7.91 4.50
CA ILE A 74 -11.04 6.68 3.99
C ILE A 74 -12.04 6.17 5.03
N ASP A 75 -11.63 6.09 6.30
CA ASP A 75 -12.49 5.62 7.38
C ASP A 75 -13.75 6.48 7.52
N GLU A 76 -13.58 7.80 7.59
CA GLU A 76 -14.68 8.76 7.65
C GLU A 76 -15.64 8.62 6.47
N ARG A 77 -15.12 8.46 5.25
CA ARG A 77 -15.94 8.31 4.03
C ARG A 77 -16.70 7.00 3.99
N ILE A 78 -16.10 5.91 4.46
CA ILE A 78 -16.78 4.61 4.61
C ILE A 78 -17.89 4.72 5.65
N ASN A 79 -17.62 5.36 6.79
CA ASN A 79 -18.62 5.58 7.83
C ASN A 79 -19.77 6.45 7.33
N ALA A 80 -19.49 7.43 6.46
CA ALA A 80 -20.51 8.28 5.82
C ALA A 80 -21.14 7.66 4.55
N ASN A 81 -20.91 6.38 4.25
CA ASN A 81 -21.42 5.68 3.06
C ASN A 81 -21.04 6.35 1.71
N SER A 82 -19.98 7.17 1.70
CA SER A 82 -19.44 7.83 0.51
C SER A 82 -18.43 6.92 -0.21
N PHE A 83 -18.89 5.75 -0.67
CA PHE A 83 -18.03 4.68 -1.17
C PHE A 83 -17.25 5.03 -2.43
N ASP A 84 -17.79 5.88 -3.32
CA ASP A 84 -17.09 6.37 -4.52
C ASP A 84 -15.86 7.21 -4.15
N LYS A 85 -16.00 8.07 -3.14
CA LYS A 85 -14.94 8.92 -2.61
C LYS A 85 -13.93 8.11 -1.80
N ALA A 86 -14.40 7.13 -1.02
CA ALA A 86 -13.52 6.21 -0.30
C ALA A 86 -12.67 5.38 -1.28
N SER A 87 -13.27 4.85 -2.35
CA SER A 87 -12.56 4.11 -3.39
C SER A 87 -11.49 4.97 -4.07
N SER A 88 -11.82 6.23 -4.37
CA SER A 88 -10.86 7.20 -4.93
C SER A 88 -9.66 7.44 -3.99
N ASP A 89 -9.90 7.48 -2.67
CA ASP A 89 -8.83 7.65 -1.68
C ASP A 89 -8.00 6.39 -1.49
N CYS A 90 -8.62 5.19 -1.50
CA CYS A 90 -7.90 3.92 -1.50
C CYS A 90 -6.99 3.79 -2.71
N TRP A 91 -7.45 4.23 -3.88
CA TRP A 91 -6.61 4.29 -5.08
C TRP A 91 -5.41 5.24 -4.90
N LEU A 92 -5.62 6.42 -4.30
CA LEU A 92 -4.52 7.32 -3.99
C LEU A 92 -3.52 6.70 -2.99
N LEU A 93 -4.03 6.03 -1.95
CA LEU A 93 -3.20 5.32 -0.97
C LEU A 93 -2.38 4.19 -1.62
N GLU A 94 -2.97 3.43 -2.55
CA GLU A 94 -2.26 2.42 -3.35
C GLU A 94 -1.13 3.04 -4.17
N LYS A 95 -1.36 4.20 -4.79
CA LYS A 95 -0.31 4.94 -5.51
C LYS A 95 0.76 5.45 -4.58
N THR A 96 0.42 5.91 -3.38
CA THR A 96 1.40 6.32 -2.39
C THR A 96 2.27 5.14 -1.94
N TRP A 97 1.71 3.95 -1.70
CA TRP A 97 2.52 2.76 -1.42
C TRP A 97 3.52 2.41 -2.53
N LYS A 98 3.09 2.51 -3.79
CA LYS A 98 3.99 2.32 -4.94
C LYS A 98 5.08 3.39 -4.99
N LEU A 99 4.73 4.64 -4.75
CA LEU A 99 5.70 5.73 -4.69
C LEU A 99 6.70 5.55 -3.54
N LEU A 100 6.26 5.08 -2.37
CA LEU A 100 7.16 4.75 -1.26
C LEU A 100 8.20 3.69 -1.66
N ASN A 101 7.82 2.74 -2.53
CA ASN A 101 8.76 1.78 -3.08
C ASN A 101 9.84 2.46 -3.94
N GLU A 102 9.43 3.30 -4.90
CA GLU A 102 10.37 4.05 -5.75
C GLU A 102 11.28 4.99 -4.93
N ILE A 103 10.74 5.61 -3.87
CA ILE A 103 11.52 6.45 -2.96
C ILE A 103 12.55 5.59 -2.20
N ALA A 104 12.17 4.38 -1.76
CA ALA A 104 13.11 3.47 -1.11
C ALA A 104 14.26 3.08 -2.07
N ASP A 105 13.97 2.89 -3.35
CA ASP A 105 15.00 2.57 -4.36
C ASP A 105 16.04 3.69 -4.57
N LEU A 106 15.79 4.92 -4.09
CA LEU A 106 16.81 5.98 -4.07
C LEU A 106 18.05 5.61 -3.23
N HIS A 107 17.96 4.62 -2.34
CA HIS A 107 19.14 4.09 -1.64
C HIS A 107 20.16 3.45 -2.60
N LEU A 108 19.75 3.06 -3.82
CA LEU A 108 20.64 2.52 -4.84
C LEU A 108 21.55 3.58 -5.49
N ILE A 109 21.36 4.86 -5.18
CA ILE A 109 22.29 5.93 -5.59
C ILE A 109 23.61 5.82 -4.82
N MET A 110 23.56 5.32 -3.58
CA MET A 110 24.75 5.09 -2.75
C MET A 110 25.47 3.81 -3.20
N ASP A 111 26.79 3.86 -3.27
CA ASP A 111 27.56 2.65 -3.50
C ASP A 111 27.50 1.72 -2.25
N PRO A 112 27.64 0.39 -2.44
CA PRO A 112 27.58 -0.54 -1.31
C PRO A 112 28.65 -0.34 -0.22
N ASP A 113 29.86 0.09 -0.55
CA ASP A 113 30.93 0.34 0.43
C ASP A 113 30.58 1.54 1.32
N ASP A 114 30.14 2.65 0.70
CA ASP A 114 29.68 3.85 1.39
C ASP A 114 28.46 3.57 2.27
N PHE A 115 27.49 2.80 1.76
CA PHE A 115 26.32 2.39 2.54
C PHE A 115 26.72 1.55 3.77
N LEU A 116 27.63 0.58 3.62
CA LEU A 116 28.10 -0.26 4.73
C LEU A 116 28.92 0.53 5.76
N ARG A 117 29.75 1.47 5.32
CA ARG A 117 30.46 2.42 6.20
C ARG A 117 29.47 3.27 6.98
N LEU A 118 28.48 3.85 6.30
CA LEU A 118 27.45 4.69 6.92
C LEU A 118 26.60 3.89 7.92
N LYS A 119 26.23 2.65 7.60
CA LYS A 119 25.54 1.72 8.50
C LYS A 119 26.29 1.54 9.82
N ASN A 120 27.61 1.31 9.74
CA ASN A 120 28.46 1.15 10.91
C ASN A 120 28.60 2.45 11.72
N GLN A 121 28.75 3.59 11.03
CA GLN A 121 28.91 4.92 11.63
C GLN A 121 27.66 5.39 12.36
N LEU A 122 26.48 5.25 11.74
CA LEU A 122 25.20 5.70 12.29
C LEU A 122 24.67 4.81 13.42
N SER A 123 25.45 3.81 13.86
CA SER A 123 24.97 2.75 14.73
C SER A 123 23.59 2.27 14.27
N ILE A 124 23.47 1.92 12.97
CA ILE A 124 22.34 1.14 12.45
C ILE A 124 22.48 -0.31 12.97
N ARG A 125 22.88 -0.47 14.23
CA ARG A 125 22.60 -1.65 15.03
C ARG A 125 21.18 -1.46 15.51
N ALA A 126 20.27 -2.27 15.00
CA ALA A 126 18.90 -2.26 15.48
C ALA A 126 18.94 -2.41 17.01
N SER A 127 18.17 -1.58 17.73
CA SER A 127 18.15 -1.56 19.19
C SER A 127 17.84 -2.95 19.78
N ASN A 128 17.14 -3.76 18.99
CA ASN A 128 17.16 -5.22 19.01
C ASN A 128 17.71 -5.65 17.64
N GLU A 129 18.79 -6.43 17.56
CA GLU A 129 19.52 -6.81 16.32
C GLU A 129 18.66 -7.54 15.24
N THR A 130 17.35 -7.63 15.44
CA THR A 130 16.41 -8.50 14.73
C THR A 130 15.41 -7.79 13.79
N GLU A 131 15.28 -6.46 13.84
CA GLU A 131 14.31 -5.71 13.03
C GLU A 131 14.95 -4.90 11.89
N ALA A 132 14.32 -4.93 10.70
CA ALA A 132 14.77 -4.17 9.54
C ALA A 132 14.73 -2.65 9.77
N PHE A 133 15.65 -1.91 9.15
CA PHE A 133 15.84 -0.47 9.40
C PHE A 133 14.58 0.38 9.18
N CYS A 134 13.75 0.05 8.18
CA CYS A 134 12.49 0.75 7.93
C CYS A 134 11.54 0.75 9.14
N PHE A 135 11.63 -0.23 10.05
CA PHE A 135 10.80 -0.28 11.26
C PHE A 135 11.21 0.74 12.32
N ARG A 136 12.33 1.45 12.17
CA ARG A 136 12.60 2.65 12.99
C ARG A 136 11.57 3.76 12.73
N SER A 137 10.91 3.75 11.56
CA SER A 137 9.77 4.63 11.30
C SER A 137 8.54 4.15 12.08
N ARG A 138 8.25 4.84 13.20
CA ARG A 138 6.96 4.68 13.91
C ARG A 138 5.78 4.99 12.99
N GLY A 139 5.96 5.92 12.05
CA GLY A 139 4.94 6.28 11.08
C GLY A 139 4.59 5.14 10.14
N LEU A 140 5.60 4.44 9.61
CA LEU A 140 5.43 3.30 8.72
C LEU A 140 4.74 2.12 9.43
N ILE A 141 5.17 1.82 10.67
CA ILE A 141 4.54 0.78 11.49
C ILE A 141 3.04 1.06 11.65
N GLU A 142 2.70 2.29 12.04
CA GLU A 142 1.31 2.69 12.26
C GLU A 142 0.51 2.68 10.94
N MET A 143 1.10 3.18 9.85
CA MET A 143 0.47 3.14 8.52
C MET A 143 0.15 1.71 8.08
N THR A 144 1.08 0.77 8.29
CA THR A 144 0.89 -0.65 7.99
C THR A 144 -0.21 -1.26 8.84
N LYS A 145 -0.23 -0.98 10.14
CA LYS A 145 -1.28 -1.43 11.05
C LYS A 145 -2.66 -0.93 10.59
N LEU A 146 -2.80 0.37 10.33
CA LEU A 146 -4.06 0.98 9.88
C LEU A 146 -4.53 0.39 8.54
N CYS A 147 -3.62 0.07 7.60
CA CYS A 147 -3.98 -0.63 6.36
C CYS A 147 -4.56 -2.03 6.63
N LYS A 148 -3.99 -2.78 7.60
CA LYS A 148 -4.52 -4.10 8.00
C LYS A 148 -5.91 -3.98 8.62
N GLU A 149 -6.17 -2.92 9.36
CA GLU A 149 -7.45 -2.69 10.04
C GLU A 149 -8.60 -2.37 9.08
N LEU A 150 -8.30 -2.01 7.82
CA LEU A 150 -9.33 -1.80 6.77
C LEU A 150 -10.21 -3.05 6.55
N LYS A 151 -9.72 -4.26 6.87
CA LYS A 151 -10.52 -5.50 6.84
C LYS A 151 -11.77 -5.43 7.70
N HIS A 152 -11.72 -4.68 8.81
CA HIS A 152 -12.87 -4.51 9.72
C HIS A 152 -13.98 -3.63 9.11
N LYS A 153 -13.72 -2.98 7.97
CA LYS A 153 -14.71 -2.16 7.25
C LYS A 153 -15.48 -2.94 6.20
N VAL A 154 -15.01 -4.13 5.80
CA VAL A 154 -15.67 -4.97 4.79
C VAL A 154 -17.13 -5.32 5.14
N PRO A 155 -17.48 -5.74 6.37
CA PRO A 155 -18.86 -6.06 6.73
C PRO A 155 -19.80 -4.88 6.52
N ARG A 156 -19.35 -3.67 6.90
CA ARG A 156 -20.10 -2.43 6.70
C ARG A 156 -20.34 -2.12 5.22
N ILE A 157 -19.31 -2.29 4.39
CA ILE A 157 -19.41 -2.04 2.93
C ILE A 157 -20.40 -3.01 2.28
N LEU A 158 -20.44 -4.25 2.76
CA LEU A 158 -21.35 -5.30 2.29
C LEU A 158 -22.73 -5.28 2.95
N GLU A 159 -22.96 -4.38 3.92
CA GLU A 159 -24.20 -4.28 4.70
C GLU A 159 -24.58 -5.58 5.41
N VAL A 160 -23.58 -6.29 5.95
CA VAL A 160 -23.75 -7.54 6.70
C VAL A 160 -23.26 -7.41 8.14
N GLU A 161 -23.91 -8.14 9.05
CA GLU A 161 -23.46 -8.25 10.43
C GLU A 161 -22.21 -9.14 10.52
N VAL A 162 -21.35 -8.83 11.49
CA VAL A 162 -20.14 -9.63 11.77
C VAL A 162 -20.54 -10.80 12.65
N ASP A 163 -20.59 -12.00 12.08
CA ASP A 163 -20.65 -13.25 12.86
C ASP A 163 -19.30 -13.45 13.58
N PRO A 164 -19.26 -13.88 14.87
CA PRO A 164 -18.04 -14.37 15.51
C PRO A 164 -17.26 -15.45 14.72
N MET A 165 -17.90 -16.17 13.77
CA MET A 165 -17.25 -17.10 12.84
C MET A 165 -16.80 -16.47 11.49
N GLY A 166 -17.14 -15.21 11.24
CA GLY A 166 -16.51 -14.25 10.29
C GLY A 166 -16.47 -14.56 8.78
N GLY A 167 -16.70 -15.79 8.34
CA GLY A 167 -16.38 -16.22 6.97
C GLY A 167 -17.58 -16.24 6.01
N PRO A 168 -18.58 -17.12 6.21
CA PRO A 168 -19.52 -17.49 5.16
C PRO A 168 -20.43 -16.35 4.69
N ILE A 169 -20.99 -15.57 5.63
CA ILE A 169 -21.95 -14.50 5.32
C ILE A 169 -21.29 -13.38 4.50
N ILE A 170 -20.07 -12.99 4.86
CA ILE A 170 -19.31 -11.95 4.14
C ILE A 170 -19.01 -12.42 2.72
N GLN A 171 -18.61 -13.69 2.57
CA GLN A 171 -18.31 -14.28 1.27
C GLN A 171 -19.55 -14.31 0.37
N GLU A 172 -20.68 -14.82 0.88
CA GLU A 172 -21.94 -14.90 0.11
C GLU A 172 -22.43 -13.50 -0.33
N ALA A 173 -22.38 -12.52 0.58
CA ALA A 173 -22.74 -11.14 0.26
C ALA A 173 -21.82 -10.52 -0.82
N ALA A 174 -20.51 -10.80 -0.75
CA ALA A 174 -19.58 -10.37 -1.78
C ALA A 174 -19.87 -11.03 -3.15
N MET A 175 -20.14 -12.34 -3.16
CA MET A 175 -20.52 -13.06 -4.39
C MET A 175 -21.78 -12.47 -5.01
N GLU A 176 -22.80 -12.22 -4.18
CA GLU A 176 -24.07 -11.66 -4.64
C GLU A 176 -23.91 -10.25 -5.22
N LEU A 177 -23.11 -9.40 -4.55
CA LEU A 177 -22.77 -8.07 -5.04
C LEU A 177 -22.08 -8.15 -6.42
N TYR A 178 -21.09 -9.05 -6.57
CA TYR A 178 -20.37 -9.22 -7.83
C TYR A 178 -21.24 -9.79 -8.96
N ARG A 179 -22.16 -10.72 -8.67
CA ARG A 179 -23.10 -11.29 -9.65
C ARG A 179 -24.10 -10.25 -10.14
N LYS A 180 -24.74 -9.52 -9.22
CA LYS A 180 -25.73 -8.50 -9.55
C LYS A 180 -25.11 -7.30 -10.26
N LYS A 181 -23.83 -7.01 -10.01
CA LYS A 181 -23.14 -5.80 -10.51
C LYS A 181 -23.89 -4.50 -10.16
N ALA A 182 -24.72 -4.54 -9.12
CA ALA A 182 -25.41 -3.38 -8.59
C ALA A 182 -24.51 -2.74 -7.51
N GLY A 183 -24.35 -1.41 -7.52
CA GLY A 183 -23.48 -0.72 -6.57
C GLY A 183 -21.99 -0.81 -6.90
N PHE A 184 -21.62 -0.34 -8.10
CA PHE A 184 -20.22 -0.32 -8.58
C PHE A 184 -19.26 0.36 -7.61
N GLU A 185 -19.71 1.37 -6.87
CA GLU A 185 -18.93 2.07 -5.86
C GLU A 185 -18.45 1.14 -4.74
N ARG A 186 -19.28 0.18 -4.31
CA ARG A 186 -18.90 -0.84 -3.30
C ARG A 186 -17.91 -1.83 -3.88
N ILE A 187 -18.16 -2.31 -5.10
CA ILE A 187 -17.23 -3.22 -5.81
C ILE A 187 -15.86 -2.56 -5.96
N HIS A 188 -15.81 -1.32 -6.45
CA HIS A 188 -14.56 -0.57 -6.62
C HIS A 188 -13.86 -0.31 -5.31
N LEU A 189 -14.59 -0.03 -4.22
CA LEU A 189 -14.00 0.14 -2.91
C LEU A 189 -13.36 -1.17 -2.42
N LEU A 190 -14.08 -2.30 -2.48
CA LEU A 190 -13.56 -3.61 -2.08
C LEU A 190 -12.31 -4.01 -2.88
N GLN A 191 -12.31 -3.80 -4.20
CA GLN A 191 -11.12 -4.03 -5.03
C GLN A 191 -9.97 -3.09 -4.67
N ALA A 192 -10.27 -1.82 -4.35
CA ALA A 192 -9.24 -0.86 -3.95
C ALA A 192 -8.60 -1.22 -2.59
N LEU A 193 -9.37 -1.78 -1.64
CA LEU A 193 -8.83 -2.29 -0.37
C LEU A 193 -7.82 -3.43 -0.61
N GLN A 194 -8.15 -4.39 -1.48
CA GLN A 194 -7.24 -5.48 -1.84
C GLN A 194 -6.00 -4.97 -2.62
N ALA A 195 -6.17 -3.91 -3.43
CA ALA A 195 -5.06 -3.28 -4.13
C ALA A 195 -4.09 -2.57 -3.17
N VAL A 196 -4.60 -1.93 -2.10
CA VAL A 196 -3.78 -1.35 -1.03
C VAL A 196 -2.97 -2.44 -0.31
N GLU A 197 -3.59 -3.56 0.05
CA GLU A 197 -2.87 -4.71 0.62
C GLU A 197 -1.76 -5.19 -0.31
N SER A 198 -2.06 -5.39 -1.60
CA SER A 198 -1.09 -5.86 -2.57
C SER A 198 0.11 -4.91 -2.69
N ALA A 199 -0.14 -3.59 -2.72
CA ALA A 199 0.91 -2.58 -2.78
C ALA A 199 1.75 -2.54 -1.50
N LEU A 200 1.13 -2.65 -0.33
CA LEU A 200 1.80 -2.75 0.97
C LEU A 200 2.72 -3.98 1.03
N LYS A 201 2.21 -5.17 0.69
CA LYS A 201 3.01 -6.41 0.72
C LYS A 201 4.16 -6.34 -0.29
N ARG A 202 3.91 -5.76 -1.47
CA ARG A 202 4.95 -5.52 -2.48
C ARG A 202 6.04 -4.60 -1.95
N PHE A 203 5.70 -3.51 -1.27
CA PHE A 203 6.69 -2.61 -0.66
C PHE A 203 7.65 -3.38 0.27
N TYR A 204 7.12 -4.18 1.20
CA TYR A 204 7.98 -4.94 2.13
C TYR A 204 8.83 -6.01 1.45
N TYR A 205 8.27 -6.68 0.43
CA TYR A 205 9.05 -7.63 -0.37
C TYR A 205 10.19 -6.93 -1.13
N SER A 206 9.88 -5.82 -1.80
CA SER A 206 10.88 -5.03 -2.54
C SER A 206 11.92 -4.43 -1.61
N TYR A 207 11.53 -3.90 -0.44
CA TYR A 207 12.45 -3.39 0.55
C TYR A 207 13.45 -4.46 1.01
N LYS A 208 12.99 -5.71 1.19
CA LYS A 208 13.90 -6.83 1.47
C LYS A 208 14.91 -7.05 0.32
N GLN A 209 14.48 -7.00 -0.94
CA GLN A 209 15.39 -7.13 -2.07
C GLN A 209 16.38 -5.96 -2.14
N LEU A 210 15.91 -4.74 -1.87
CA LEU A 210 16.76 -3.56 -1.78
C LEU A 210 17.87 -3.77 -0.74
N LEU A 211 17.54 -4.27 0.46
CA LEU A 211 18.56 -4.61 1.46
C LEU A 211 19.57 -5.61 0.89
N VAL A 212 19.12 -6.70 0.27
CA VAL A 212 20.03 -7.69 -0.35
C VAL A 212 20.96 -7.03 -1.39
N THR A 213 20.45 -6.08 -2.18
CA THR A 213 21.24 -5.37 -3.19
C THR A 213 22.29 -4.44 -2.56
N VAL A 214 21.96 -3.69 -1.50
CA VAL A 214 22.86 -2.69 -0.91
C VAL A 214 23.86 -3.26 0.11
N MET A 215 23.52 -4.35 0.81
CA MET A 215 24.39 -4.93 1.85
C MET A 215 24.77 -6.39 1.62
N GLY A 216 24.21 -7.04 0.60
CA GLY A 216 24.43 -8.47 0.35
C GLY A 216 23.47 -9.36 1.14
N SER A 217 23.30 -10.61 0.67
CA SER A 217 22.27 -11.53 1.17
C SER A 217 22.53 -12.08 2.58
N LEU A 218 23.80 -12.21 2.99
CA LEU A 218 24.16 -12.67 4.33
C LEU A 218 23.90 -11.57 5.36
N GLU A 219 24.35 -10.34 5.05
CA GLU A 219 24.16 -9.18 5.92
C GLU A 219 22.68 -8.77 6.02
N ALA A 220 21.92 -8.88 4.92
CA ALA A 220 20.48 -8.57 4.90
C ALA A 220 19.63 -9.56 5.71
N LYS A 221 20.10 -10.80 5.91
CA LYS A 221 19.42 -11.78 6.78
C LYS A 221 19.74 -11.55 8.27
N GLY A 222 20.78 -10.77 8.58
CA GLY A 222 21.31 -10.61 9.93
C GLY A 222 21.83 -11.93 10.53
N ASN A 223 22.28 -11.88 11.78
CA ASN A 223 22.69 -13.07 12.56
C ASN A 223 21.49 -13.98 12.96
N GLN A 224 20.41 -13.96 12.19
CA GLN A 224 19.27 -14.83 12.40
C GLN A 224 19.69 -16.26 12.03
N GLY A 225 19.92 -17.09 13.06
CA GLY A 225 20.14 -18.51 12.89
C GLY A 225 19.07 -19.14 12.00
N PHE A 226 19.44 -20.19 11.26
CA PHE A 226 18.54 -20.94 10.39
C PHE A 226 17.22 -21.28 11.12
N GLY A 227 16.14 -20.55 10.84
CA GLY A 227 14.81 -20.80 11.42
C GLY A 227 14.07 -19.59 12.02
N ALA A 228 14.74 -18.46 12.27
CA ALA A 228 14.05 -17.22 12.64
C ALA A 228 13.46 -16.55 11.37
N SER A 229 12.16 -16.30 11.37
CA SER A 229 11.47 -15.66 10.25
C SER A 229 11.76 -14.16 10.26
N ASP A 230 12.49 -13.70 9.25
CA ASP A 230 12.71 -12.29 8.91
C ASP A 230 11.43 -11.46 9.08
N SER A 231 11.48 -10.41 9.90
CA SER A 231 10.34 -9.54 10.23
C SER A 231 9.65 -8.96 9.00
N LEU A 232 10.39 -8.70 7.91
CA LEU A 232 9.81 -8.28 6.62
C LEU A 232 9.01 -9.41 5.98
N ALA A 233 9.53 -10.64 6.04
CA ALA A 233 8.88 -11.83 5.52
C ALA A 233 7.57 -12.14 6.24
N GLN A 234 7.49 -11.88 7.54
CA GLN A 234 6.25 -12.03 8.30
C GLN A 234 5.11 -11.14 7.76
N ILE A 235 5.42 -9.98 7.17
CA ILE A 235 4.41 -9.08 6.61
C ILE A 235 3.99 -9.50 5.21
N TYR A 236 4.93 -9.71 4.29
CA TYR A 236 4.57 -10.01 2.89
C TYR A 236 4.11 -11.46 2.68
N LEU A 237 4.46 -12.39 3.57
CA LEU A 237 3.94 -13.78 3.57
C LEU A 237 2.69 -13.95 4.43
N GLU A 238 2.22 -12.90 5.12
CA GLU A 238 0.97 -12.96 5.87
C GLU A 238 -0.17 -13.40 4.93
N PRO A 239 -1.14 -14.20 5.41
CA PRO A 239 -2.36 -14.48 4.67
C PRO A 239 -3.04 -13.20 4.19
N THR A 240 -3.91 -13.34 3.18
CA THR A 240 -4.71 -12.22 2.68
C THR A 240 -5.46 -11.51 3.81
N TYR A 241 -5.49 -10.18 3.78
CA TYR A 241 -6.24 -9.40 4.77
C TYR A 241 -7.75 -9.49 4.52
N PHE A 242 -8.14 -9.91 3.31
CA PHE A 242 -9.53 -9.99 2.87
C PHE A 242 -9.91 -11.40 2.38
N PRO A 243 -9.79 -12.44 3.24
CA PRO A 243 -9.98 -13.84 2.83
C PRO A 243 -11.37 -14.13 2.26
N SER A 244 -12.43 -13.54 2.82
CA SER A 244 -13.80 -13.74 2.32
C SER A 244 -14.01 -13.16 0.91
N LEU A 245 -13.32 -12.06 0.58
CA LEU A 245 -13.38 -11.46 -0.76
C LEU A 245 -12.64 -12.32 -1.79
N ASP A 246 -11.52 -12.93 -1.39
CA ASP A 246 -10.76 -13.84 -2.24
C ASP A 246 -11.53 -15.15 -2.45
N ALA A 247 -12.08 -15.72 -1.38
CA ALA A 247 -12.93 -16.91 -1.46
C ALA A 247 -14.14 -16.68 -2.39
N ALA A 248 -14.80 -15.52 -2.29
CA ALA A 248 -15.93 -15.17 -3.16
C ALA A 248 -15.55 -15.25 -4.65
N LYS A 249 -14.37 -14.77 -5.03
CA LYS A 249 -13.87 -14.86 -6.42
C LYS A 249 -13.58 -16.30 -6.82
N THR A 250 -13.00 -17.11 -5.93
CA THR A 250 -12.75 -18.54 -6.16
C THR A 250 -14.05 -19.28 -6.45
N PHE A 251 -15.06 -19.16 -5.58
CA PHE A 251 -16.35 -19.85 -5.77
C PHE A 251 -17.07 -19.39 -7.03
N MET A 252 -17.03 -18.09 -7.35
CA MET A 252 -17.59 -17.60 -8.62
C MET A 252 -16.88 -18.18 -9.86
N GLY A 253 -15.55 -18.34 -9.80
CA GLY A 253 -14.78 -18.97 -10.86
C GLY A 253 -15.13 -20.46 -11.04
N ASP A 254 -15.32 -21.18 -9.94
CA ASP A 254 -15.73 -22.59 -9.95
C ASP A 254 -17.15 -22.76 -10.53
N ASP A 255 -18.09 -21.89 -10.14
CA ASP A 255 -19.47 -21.91 -10.65
C ASP A 255 -19.51 -21.74 -12.18
N TRP A 256 -18.78 -20.75 -12.72
CA TRP A 256 -18.69 -20.55 -14.17
C TRP A 256 -18.02 -21.72 -14.89
N SER A 257 -16.99 -22.30 -14.29
CA SER A 257 -16.31 -23.47 -14.85
C SER A 257 -17.27 -24.67 -14.94
N ARG A 258 -18.13 -24.86 -13.93
CA ARG A 258 -19.19 -25.89 -13.92
C ARG A 258 -20.30 -25.60 -14.91
N GLU A 259 -20.72 -24.34 -15.07
CA GLU A 259 -21.71 -23.93 -16.05
C GLU A 259 -21.22 -24.13 -17.48
N CYS A 260 -19.99 -23.70 -17.81
CA CYS A 260 -19.37 -23.93 -19.11
C CYS A 260 -19.18 -25.43 -19.42
N GLY A 261 -18.72 -26.21 -18.43
CA GLY A 261 -18.56 -27.67 -18.56
C GLY A 261 -19.88 -28.43 -18.78
N ARG A 262 -20.99 -27.93 -18.22
CA ARG A 262 -22.34 -28.47 -18.48
C ARG A 262 -22.85 -28.12 -19.88
N HIS A 263 -22.52 -26.93 -20.40
CA HIS A 263 -22.91 -26.53 -21.76
C HIS A 263 -22.10 -27.26 -22.85
N SER A 264 -20.87 -27.70 -22.56
CA SER A 264 -20.07 -28.53 -23.47
C SER A 264 -20.41 -30.03 -23.46
N HIS A 265 -21.29 -30.48 -22.57
CA HIS A 265 -21.71 -31.89 -22.44
C HIS A 265 -23.21 -32.12 -22.62
N SER A 266 -23.92 -31.18 -23.24
CA SER A 266 -25.29 -31.45 -23.71
C SER A 266 -25.21 -32.43 -24.90
N PRO A 267 -25.66 -33.69 -24.77
CA PRO A 267 -25.69 -34.59 -25.90
C PRO A 267 -26.86 -34.20 -26.79
N ASP A 268 -26.62 -34.12 -28.09
CA ASP A 268 -27.67 -34.06 -29.12
C ASP A 268 -28.66 -35.22 -28.92
N ARG A 269 -29.76 -34.93 -28.21
CA ARG A 269 -30.92 -35.82 -28.14
C ARG A 269 -31.81 -35.50 -29.34
N GLN A 270 -31.36 -35.86 -30.54
CA GLN A 270 -32.24 -35.99 -31.70
C GLN A 270 -33.10 -37.24 -31.55
N THR A 271 -34.18 -37.10 -30.79
CA THR A 271 -35.40 -37.87 -31.04
C THR A 271 -35.98 -37.43 -32.39
N ARG A 272 -35.82 -38.24 -33.43
CA ARG A 272 -36.74 -38.27 -34.57
C ARG A 272 -37.47 -39.62 -34.58
N THR A 273 -38.57 -39.67 -33.84
CA THR A 273 -39.70 -40.54 -34.16
C THR A 273 -40.47 -39.89 -35.31
N GLY A 274 -40.72 -40.65 -36.38
CA GLY A 274 -41.46 -40.16 -37.54
C GLY A 274 -41.73 -41.25 -38.57
N LYS A 275 -42.86 -41.94 -38.40
CA LYS A 275 -43.51 -42.86 -39.34
C LYS A 275 -43.47 -42.39 -40.81
N LYS A 276 -43.03 -43.25 -41.73
CA LYS A 276 -43.86 -44.02 -42.68
C LYS A 276 -42.97 -44.92 -43.53
#